data_AF-A0A9X4EWM0-F1
#
_entry.id   AF-A0A9X4EWM0-F1
#
_cell.length_a   1.000
_cell.length_b   1.000
_cell.length_c   1.000
_cell.angle_alpha   90.00
_cell.angle_beta   90.00
_cell.angle_gamma   90.00
#
_symmetry.space_group_name_H-M   'P 1'
#
loop_
_entity.id
_entity.type
_entity.pdbx_description
1 polymer ?
#
loop_
_entity_poly.entity_id
_entity_poly.type
_entity_poly.pdbx_seq_one_letter_code
_entity_poly.pdbx_strand_id
1 'polypeptide(L)'
;MKYQHQNEFKAVATSYLFIITPFILLVLVKVLTGKYDDLLLTGDWSIASAMIYSSSIINVRSATRKYHGELNEVGLDWFMTVTSVMSAISVTIYVVALMQPSKWVGVLQITLFVAASFAHMKYGRLAYRLRGES
;
A
#
# COMPACT_ATOMS: atom_id res chain seq x y z
N MET A 1 -5.65 18.75 19.83
CA MET A 1 -4.82 18.57 18.62
C MET A 1 -3.75 17.47 18.74
N LYS A 2 -2.87 17.45 19.75
CA LYS A 2 -1.79 16.42 19.86
C LYS A 2 -2.30 14.97 19.97
N TYR A 3 -3.40 14.73 20.68
CA TYR A 3 -4.02 13.40 20.83
C TYR A 3 -4.74 12.91 19.56
N GLN A 4 -5.30 13.82 18.77
CA GLN A 4 -6.06 13.50 17.56
C GLN A 4 -5.14 12.98 16.43
N HIS A 5 -3.97 13.61 16.24
CA HIS A 5 -2.96 13.09 15.31
C HIS A 5 -2.33 11.77 15.77
N GLN A 6 -2.26 11.51 17.08
CA GLN A 6 -1.79 10.22 17.59
C GLN A 6 -2.80 9.11 17.31
N ASN A 7 -4.10 9.36 17.46
CA ASN A 7 -5.14 8.38 17.15
C ASN A 7 -5.24 8.10 15.64
N GLU A 8 -5.17 9.16 14.82
CA GLU A 8 -5.10 9.07 13.36
C GLU A 8 -3.92 8.19 12.91
N PHE A 9 -2.71 8.44 13.44
CA PHE A 9 -1.55 7.62 13.11
C PHE A 9 -1.70 6.19 13.60
N LYS A 10 -2.15 5.96 14.85
CA LYS A 10 -2.34 4.62 15.41
C LYS A 10 -3.35 3.79 14.62
N ALA A 11 -4.45 4.38 14.18
CA ALA A 11 -5.47 3.70 13.40
C ALA A 11 -4.89 3.18 12.08
N VAL A 12 -4.18 4.04 11.34
CA VAL A 12 -3.58 3.67 10.05
C VAL A 12 -2.39 2.72 10.24
N ALA A 13 -1.54 2.96 11.24
CA ALA A 13 -0.41 2.12 11.57
C ALA A 13 -0.84 0.70 11.96
N THR A 14 -1.92 0.55 12.73
CA THR A 14 -2.47 -0.77 13.10
C THR A 14 -2.78 -1.59 11.87
N SER A 15 -3.52 -1.03 10.90
CA SER A 15 -3.84 -1.74 9.65
C SER A 15 -2.60 -2.10 8.85
N TYR A 16 -1.60 -1.21 8.82
CA TYR A 16 -0.36 -1.44 8.09
C TYR A 16 0.55 -2.49 8.75
N LEU A 17 0.53 -2.61 10.08
CA LEU A 17 1.26 -3.65 10.79
C LEU A 17 0.83 -5.05 10.31
N PHE A 18 -0.47 -5.27 10.07
CA PHE A 18 -0.94 -6.53 9.48
C PHE A 18 -0.45 -6.75 8.05
N ILE A 19 -0.28 -5.68 7.27
CA ILE A 19 0.24 -5.75 5.90
C ILE A 19 1.74 -6.09 5.91
N ILE A 20 2.54 -5.44 6.75
CA ILE A 20 4.01 -5.58 6.75
C ILE A 20 4.50 -6.83 7.50
N THR A 21 3.73 -7.36 8.45
CA THR A 21 4.11 -8.56 9.24
C THR A 21 4.55 -9.75 8.38
N PRO A 22 3.81 -10.21 7.35
CA PRO A 22 4.26 -11.32 6.51
C PRO A 22 5.58 -11.03 5.79
N PHE A 23 5.85 -9.77 5.43
CA PHE A 23 7.12 -9.37 4.80
C PHE A 23 8.29 -9.38 5.78
N ILE A 24 8.06 -8.96 7.02
CA ILE A 24 9.07 -9.07 8.09
C ILE A 24 9.44 -10.54 8.29
N LEU A 25 8.44 -11.43 8.35
CA LEU A 25 8.68 -12.87 8.48
C LEU A 25 9.42 -13.43 7.26
N LEU A 26 9.04 -13.04 6.05
CA LEU A 26 9.72 -13.43 4.81
C LEU A 26 11.19 -13.02 4.84
N VAL A 27 11.48 -11.77 5.23
CA VAL A 27 12.85 -11.26 5.37
C VAL A 27 13.62 -12.08 6.40
N LEU A 28 13.06 -12.29 7.59
CA LEU A 28 13.73 -13.07 8.64
C LEU A 28 14.07 -14.49 8.18
N VAL A 29 13.10 -15.21 7.59
CA VAL A 29 13.31 -16.59 7.12
C VAL A 29 14.38 -16.65 6.03
N LYS A 30 14.36 -15.73 5.06
CA LYS A 30 15.35 -15.72 3.97
C LYS A 30 16.75 -15.35 4.44
N VAL A 31 16.85 -14.40 5.38
CA VAL A 31 18.13 -14.03 6.01
C VAL A 31 18.70 -15.22 6.80
N LEU A 32 17.89 -15.86 7.64
CA LEU A 32 18.32 -17.02 8.44
C LEU A 32 18.72 -18.24 7.59
N THR A 33 18.13 -18.39 6.40
CA THR A 33 18.45 -19.49 5.47
C THR A 33 19.54 -19.14 4.45
N GLY A 34 20.10 -17.93 4.50
CA GLY A 34 21.14 -17.47 3.58
C GLY A 34 20.66 -17.23 2.14
N LYS A 35 19.35 -17.19 1.89
CA LYS A 35 18.73 -17.08 0.55
C LYS A 35 18.35 -15.63 0.23
N TYR A 36 19.34 -14.75 0.23
CA TYR A 36 19.14 -13.31 0.03
C TYR A 36 18.63 -12.99 -1.39
N ASP A 37 19.10 -13.71 -2.40
CA ASP A 37 18.68 -13.47 -3.80
C ASP A 37 17.20 -13.80 -4.00
N ASP A 38 16.66 -14.83 -3.34
CA ASP A 38 15.23 -15.15 -3.38
C ASP A 38 14.34 -14.02 -2.83
N LEU A 39 14.89 -13.19 -1.94
CA LEU A 39 14.17 -12.04 -1.38
C LEU A 39 13.94 -10.96 -2.43
N LEU A 40 14.89 -10.78 -3.35
CA LEU A 40 14.76 -9.84 -4.46
C LEU A 40 13.91 -10.42 -5.58
N LEU A 41 14.00 -11.73 -5.79
CA LEU A 41 13.34 -12.40 -6.93
C LEU A 41 11.90 -12.78 -6.66
N THR A 42 11.41 -12.63 -5.43
CA THR A 42 10.00 -12.93 -5.14
C THR A 42 9.06 -11.86 -5.73
N GLY A 43 8.00 -12.33 -6.37
CA GLY A 43 6.89 -11.52 -6.87
C GLY A 43 6.07 -10.82 -5.77
N ASP A 44 6.22 -11.26 -4.51
CA ASP A 44 5.35 -10.89 -3.39
C ASP A 44 5.29 -9.37 -3.14
N TRP A 45 6.40 -8.66 -3.32
CA TRP A 45 6.49 -7.20 -3.17
C TRP A 45 5.53 -6.45 -4.10
N SER A 46 5.42 -6.91 -5.34
CA SER A 46 4.55 -6.29 -6.35
C SER A 46 3.08 -6.59 -6.11
N ILE A 47 2.76 -7.84 -5.77
CA ILE A 47 1.39 -8.21 -5.43
C ILE A 47 0.91 -7.41 -4.22
N ALA A 48 1.73 -7.29 -3.19
CA ALA A 48 1.38 -6.51 -2.01
C ALA A 48 1.21 -5.03 -2.32
N SER A 49 2.05 -4.47 -3.20
CA SER A 49 1.88 -3.09 -3.69
C SER A 49 0.52 -2.89 -4.35
N ALA A 50 0.12 -3.82 -5.24
CA ALA A 50 -1.19 -3.80 -5.89
C ALA A 50 -2.32 -3.87 -4.87
N MET A 51 -2.22 -4.77 -3.88
CA MET A 51 -3.23 -4.91 -2.82
C MET A 51 -3.33 -3.65 -1.94
N ILE A 52 -2.23 -3.00 -1.62
CA ILE A 52 -2.20 -1.75 -0.86
C ILE A 52 -2.93 -0.64 -1.62
N TYR A 53 -2.65 -0.47 -2.91
CA TYR A 53 -3.34 0.52 -3.73
C TYR A 53 -4.83 0.21 -3.87
N SER A 54 -5.20 -1.04 -4.18
CA SER A 54 -6.60 -1.45 -4.30
C SER A 54 -7.38 -1.27 -3.00
N SER A 55 -6.80 -1.64 -1.86
CA SER A 55 -7.44 -1.44 -0.54
C SER A 55 -7.55 0.03 -0.15
N SER A 56 -6.59 0.87 -0.55
CA SER A 56 -6.66 2.32 -0.34
C SER A 56 -7.86 2.96 -1.05
N ILE A 57 -8.15 2.52 -2.29
CA ILE A 57 -9.35 2.97 -3.03
C ILE A 57 -10.62 2.63 -2.27
N ILE A 58 -10.76 1.36 -1.85
CA ILE A 58 -11.93 0.88 -1.11
C ILE A 58 -12.09 1.65 0.21
N ASN A 59 -11.00 1.86 0.94
CA ASN A 59 -11.01 2.55 2.23
C ASN A 59 -11.45 4.01 2.12
N VAL A 60 -10.90 4.76 1.16
CA VAL A 60 -11.26 6.16 0.92
C VAL A 60 -12.70 6.25 0.42
N ARG A 61 -13.11 5.42 -0.55
CA ARG A 61 -14.48 5.42 -1.08
C ARG A 61 -15.52 5.03 -0.02
N SER A 62 -15.18 4.11 0.89
CA SER A 62 -16.05 3.77 2.02
C SER A 62 -16.16 4.92 3.01
N ALA A 63 -15.08 5.68 3.22
CA ALA A 63 -15.09 6.86 4.07
C ALA A 63 -15.92 8.01 3.48
N THR A 64 -15.86 8.25 2.16
CA THR A 64 -16.67 9.30 1.52
C THR A 64 -18.17 9.04 1.65
N ARG A 65 -18.62 7.77 1.66
CA ARG A 65 -20.03 7.42 1.90
C ARG A 65 -20.55 7.82 3.29
N LYS A 66 -19.66 7.99 4.26
CA LYS A 66 -20.01 8.41 5.63
C LYS A 66 -19.77 9.91 5.85
N TYR A 67 -19.25 10.61 4.86
CA TYR A 67 -18.95 12.02 4.96
C TYR A 67 -20.23 12.85 4.74
N HIS A 68 -20.48 13.81 5.63
CA HIS A 68 -21.69 14.63 5.64
C HIS A 68 -21.54 16.02 4.98
N GLY A 69 -20.35 16.36 4.46
CA GLY A 69 -20.09 17.63 3.78
C GLY A 69 -20.05 17.51 2.26
N GLU A 70 -19.75 18.61 1.57
CA GLU A 70 -19.54 18.62 0.12
C GLU A 70 -18.25 17.87 -0.25
N LEU A 71 -18.37 16.89 -1.15
CA LEU A 71 -17.25 16.13 -1.68
C LEU A 71 -16.75 16.76 -2.97
N ASN A 72 -15.43 16.89 -3.10
CA ASN A 72 -14.82 17.17 -4.39
C ASN A 72 -14.76 15.88 -5.21
N GLU A 73 -15.83 15.61 -5.96
CA GLU A 73 -15.98 14.42 -6.80
C GLU A 73 -14.86 14.31 -7.85
N VAL A 74 -14.44 15.42 -8.47
CA VAL A 74 -13.33 15.43 -9.44
C VAL A 74 -12.01 14.99 -8.80
N GLY A 75 -11.74 15.46 -7.58
CA GLY A 75 -10.56 15.05 -6.81
C GLY A 75 -10.60 13.58 -6.41
N LEU A 76 -11.79 13.07 -6.06
CA LEU A 76 -12.01 11.67 -5.72
C LEU A 76 -11.79 10.76 -6.94
N ASP A 77 -12.36 11.11 -8.08
CA ASP A 77 -12.21 10.39 -9.35
C ASP A 77 -10.75 10.35 -9.81
N TRP A 78 -10.05 11.49 -9.73
CA TRP A 78 -8.62 11.54 -10.00
C TRP A 78 -7.81 10.62 -9.09
N PHE A 79 -8.07 10.67 -7.78
CA PHE A 79 -7.44 9.78 -6.81
C PHE A 79 -7.69 8.30 -7.14
N MET A 80 -8.94 7.92 -7.40
CA MET A 80 -9.29 6.53 -7.73
C MET A 80 -8.59 6.07 -9.01
N THR A 81 -8.53 6.93 -10.03
CA THR A 81 -7.91 6.64 -11.32
C THR A 81 -6.40 6.43 -11.17
N VAL A 82 -5.69 7.39 -10.57
CA VAL A 82 -4.22 7.31 -10.37
C VAL A 82 -3.87 6.09 -9.53
N THR A 83 -4.62 5.84 -8.45
CA THR A 83 -4.35 4.70 -7.57
C THR A 83 -4.61 3.37 -8.27
N SER A 84 -5.61 3.29 -9.15
CA SER A 84 -5.88 2.10 -9.96
C SER A 84 -4.75 1.84 -10.96
N VAL A 85 -4.24 2.90 -11.61
CA VAL A 85 -3.09 2.81 -12.52
C VAL A 85 -1.85 2.30 -11.78
N MET A 86 -1.57 2.81 -10.57
CA MET A 86 -0.44 2.32 -9.75
C MET A 86 -0.59 0.85 -9.34
N SER A 87 -1.82 0.41 -9.06
CA SER A 87 -2.13 -1.01 -8.81
C SER A 87 -1.85 -1.85 -10.06
N ALA A 88 -2.32 -1.41 -11.24
CA ALA A 88 -2.07 -2.09 -12.51
C ALA A 88 -0.56 -2.18 -12.85
N ILE A 89 0.20 -1.09 -12.67
CA ILE A 89 1.66 -1.08 -12.85
C ILE A 89 2.33 -2.12 -11.95
N SER A 90 1.90 -2.22 -10.69
CA SER A 90 2.43 -3.20 -9.75
C SER A 90 2.20 -4.64 -10.23
N VAL A 91 0.99 -4.93 -10.74
CA VAL A 91 0.67 -6.23 -11.36
C VAL A 91 1.49 -6.49 -12.62
N THR A 92 1.68 -5.49 -13.48
CA THR A 92 2.52 -5.62 -14.68
C THR A 92 3.95 -6.00 -14.30
N ILE A 93 4.53 -5.36 -13.28
CA ILE A 93 5.88 -5.65 -12.84
C ILE A 93 5.97 -7.04 -12.20
N TYR A 94 4.93 -7.47 -11.48
CA TYR A 94 4.85 -8.87 -11.02
C TYR A 94 4.92 -9.86 -12.20
N VAL A 95 4.16 -9.63 -13.27
CA VAL A 95 4.20 -10.49 -14.47
C VAL A 95 5.59 -10.48 -15.11
N VAL A 96 6.23 -9.30 -15.20
CA VAL A 96 7.62 -9.19 -15.69
C VAL A 96 8.58 -9.98 -14.81
N ALA A 97 8.44 -9.93 -13.48
CA ALA A 97 9.28 -10.68 -12.55
C ALA A 97 9.13 -12.20 -12.72
N LEU A 98 7.93 -12.69 -13.04
CA LEU A 98 7.68 -14.09 -13.34
C LEU A 98 8.33 -14.53 -14.66
N MET A 99 8.25 -13.69 -15.70
CA MET A 99 8.77 -14.02 -17.03
C MET A 99 10.29 -13.89 -17.10
N GLN A 100 10.86 -12.86 -16.47
CA GLN A 100 12.28 -12.52 -16.52
C GLN A 100 12.76 -12.11 -15.12
N PRO A 101 12.96 -13.09 -14.22
CA PRO A 101 13.46 -12.83 -12.87
C PRO A 101 14.86 -12.20 -12.97
N SER A 102 14.96 -10.95 -12.52
CA SER A 102 16.22 -10.21 -12.51
C SER A 102 16.34 -9.36 -11.26
N LYS A 103 17.59 -9.12 -10.81
CA LYS A 103 17.86 -8.29 -9.64
C LYS A 103 17.31 -6.86 -9.80
N TRP A 104 17.37 -6.33 -11.02
CA TRP A 104 16.80 -5.02 -11.36
C TRP A 104 15.30 -4.96 -11.19
N VAL A 105 14.58 -5.98 -11.67
CA VAL A 105 13.13 -6.08 -11.46
C VAL A 105 12.84 -6.18 -9.97
N GLY A 106 13.56 -7.03 -9.22
CA GLY A 106 13.40 -7.14 -7.77
C GLY A 106 13.55 -5.81 -7.01
N VAL A 107 14.57 -5.01 -7.35
CA VAL A 107 14.77 -3.66 -6.77
C VAL A 107 13.59 -2.73 -7.11
N LEU A 108 13.09 -2.80 -8.34
CA LEU A 108 11.91 -2.02 -8.75
C LEU A 108 10.67 -2.42 -7.96
N GLN A 109 10.45 -3.72 -7.71
CA GLN A 109 9.32 -4.21 -6.92
C GLN A 109 9.38 -3.70 -5.48
N ILE A 110 10.55 -3.74 -4.84
CA ILE A 110 10.74 -3.23 -3.47
C ILE A 110 10.53 -1.72 -3.43
N THR A 111 11.03 -0.99 -4.43
CA THR A 111 10.83 0.47 -4.52
C THR A 111 9.34 0.81 -4.62
N LEU A 112 8.59 0.07 -5.42
CA LEU A 112 7.13 0.23 -5.51
C LEU A 112 6.41 -0.14 -4.22
N PHE A 113 6.86 -1.17 -3.52
CA PHE A 113 6.30 -1.55 -2.23
C PHE A 113 6.50 -0.46 -1.16
N VAL A 114 7.68 0.15 -1.13
CA VAL A 114 7.95 1.30 -0.27
C VAL A 114 7.06 2.49 -0.64
N ALA A 115 6.91 2.80 -1.94
CA ALA A 115 6.01 3.85 -2.41
C ALA A 115 4.54 3.57 -2.03
N ALA A 116 4.08 2.33 -2.22
CA ALA A 116 2.74 1.89 -1.84
C ALA A 116 2.52 2.00 -0.32
N SER A 117 3.54 1.69 0.47
CA SER A 117 3.51 1.84 1.92
C SER A 117 3.33 3.30 2.36
N PHE A 118 4.05 4.24 1.73
CA PHE A 118 3.82 5.67 1.96
C PHE A 118 2.42 6.11 1.52
N ALA A 119 1.93 5.57 0.40
CA ALA A 119 0.59 5.83 -0.09
C ALA A 119 -0.49 5.34 0.90
N HIS A 120 -0.34 4.14 1.48
CA HIS A 120 -1.21 3.61 2.53
C HIS A 120 -1.32 4.58 3.71
N MET A 121 -0.18 5.09 4.17
CA MET A 121 -0.15 6.07 5.27
C MET A 121 -0.82 7.38 4.90
N LYS A 122 -0.66 7.86 3.67
CA LYS A 122 -1.29 9.09 3.18
C LYS A 122 -2.80 8.92 3.03
N TYR A 123 -3.25 7.86 2.36
CA TYR A 123 -4.65 7.64 2.03
C TYR A 123 -5.46 7.08 3.20
N GLY A 124 -4.85 6.28 4.08
CA GLY A 124 -5.47 5.87 5.34
C GLY A 124 -5.80 7.07 6.24
N ARG A 125 -4.90 8.05 6.31
CA ARG A 125 -5.14 9.31 7.04
C ARG A 125 -6.27 10.13 6.43
N LEU A 126 -6.30 10.23 5.10
CA LEU A 126 -7.41 10.87 4.39
C LEU A 126 -8.75 10.18 4.71
N ALA A 127 -8.81 8.85 4.65
CA ALA A 127 -10.01 8.09 4.97
C ALA A 127 -10.45 8.28 6.43
N TYR A 128 -9.52 8.31 7.39
CA TYR A 128 -9.83 8.58 8.80
C TYR A 128 -10.49 9.96 8.99
N ARG A 129 -9.95 11.00 8.35
CA ARG A 129 -10.51 12.36 8.39
C ARG A 129 -11.89 12.43 7.76
N LEU A 130 -12.09 11.76 6.62
CA LEU A 130 -13.38 11.70 5.92
C LEU A 130 -14.48 10.99 6.74
N ARG A 131 -14.12 10.07 7.63
CA ARG A 131 -15.10 9.40 8.51
C ARG A 131 -15.58 10.27 9.66
N GLY A 132 -14.95 11.43 9.91
CA GLY A 132 -15.28 12.27 11.05
C GLY A 132 -14.94 11.63 12.41
N GLU A 133 -14.03 10.65 12.45
CA GLU A 133 -13.56 9.98 13.68
C GLU A 133 -12.59 10.89 14.49
N SER A 134 -12.85 12.21 14.54
CA SER A 134 -12.06 13.22 15.26
C SER A 134 -12.37 13.27 16.74
#